data_AF-A0A7X7QSK7-F1
#
_entry.id   AF-A0A7X7QSK7-F1
#
_cell.length_a   1.000
_cell.length_b   1.000
_cell.length_c   1.000
_cell.angle_alpha   90.00
_cell.angle_beta   90.00
_cell.angle_gamma   90.00
#
_symmetry.space_group_name_H-M   'P 1'
#
loop_
_entity.id
_entity.type
_entity.pdbx_description
1 polymer ?
#
loop_
_entity_poly.entity_id
_entity_poly.type
_entity_poly.pdbx_seq_one_letter_code
_entity_poly.pdbx_strand_id
1 'polypeptide(L)'
;TDLILECHAIFCGLFSPQSQSFDLAPHVIAVLNEIKTPVHSVQCPLGINPDSGARIGAAVIASSTISLGMPLCGLHRAHDFVGRHYLCDISITRDLYLKTGENLTPLFAEQPVIQIFPVTSP
;
A
#
# COMPACT_ATOMS: atom_id res chain seq x y z
N THR A 1 -26.38 -11.94 -7.65
CA THR A 1 -26.09 -10.53 -7.37
C THR A 1 -24.62 -10.47 -7.01
N ASP A 2 -23.84 -9.66 -7.71
CA ASP A 2 -22.39 -9.64 -7.56
C ASP A 2 -22.05 -8.91 -6.25
N LEU A 3 -21.85 -9.67 -5.16
CA LEU A 3 -21.70 -9.16 -3.78
C LEU A 3 -20.64 -8.06 -3.66
N ILE A 4 -19.66 -8.05 -4.55
CA ILE A 4 -18.58 -7.05 -4.63
C ILE A 4 -19.14 -5.65 -4.93
N LEU A 5 -20.20 -5.55 -5.74
CA LEU A 5 -20.82 -4.27 -6.13
C LEU A 5 -21.61 -3.62 -4.99
N GLU A 6 -21.93 -4.39 -3.94
CA GLU A 6 -22.65 -3.90 -2.76
C GLU A 6 -21.69 -3.46 -1.64
N CYS A 7 -20.38 -3.71 -1.77
CA CYS A 7 -19.39 -3.28 -0.80
C CYS A 7 -19.18 -1.76 -0.84
N HIS A 8 -19.09 -1.14 0.33
CA HIS A 8 -18.72 0.28 0.49
C HIS A 8 -17.22 0.53 0.24
N ALA A 9 -16.39 -0.49 0.45
CA ALA A 9 -14.95 -0.43 0.32
C ALA A 9 -14.38 -1.83 0.07
N ILE A 10 -13.25 -1.90 -0.62
CA ILE A 10 -12.48 -3.13 -0.81
C ILE A 10 -11.10 -2.97 -0.18
N PHE A 11 -10.67 -3.97 0.58
CA PHE A 11 -9.30 -4.03 1.10
C PHE A 11 -8.50 -5.08 0.32
N CYS A 12 -7.50 -4.63 -0.42
CA CYS A 12 -6.59 -5.48 -1.18
C CYS A 12 -5.30 -5.68 -0.39
N GLY A 13 -5.19 -6.84 0.26
CA GLY A 13 -3.95 -7.30 0.91
C GLY A 13 -3.17 -8.32 0.08
N LEU A 14 -3.47 -8.42 -1.23
CA LEU A 14 -2.78 -9.35 -2.11
C LEU A 14 -1.37 -8.84 -2.39
N PHE A 15 -0.39 -9.67 -2.07
CA PHE A 15 1.02 -9.40 -2.31
C PHE A 15 1.61 -10.50 -3.19
N SER A 16 2.24 -10.09 -4.30
CA SER A 16 2.93 -10.99 -5.21
C SER A 16 4.42 -10.65 -5.17
N PRO A 17 5.25 -11.40 -4.42
CA PRO A 17 6.70 -11.28 -4.59
C PRO A 17 7.07 -11.70 -6.02
N GLN A 18 8.17 -11.15 -6.53
CA GLN A 18 8.64 -11.23 -7.92
C GLN A 18 8.78 -12.67 -8.50
N SER A 19 8.56 -13.71 -7.70
CA SER A 19 8.81 -15.13 -8.01
C SER A 19 7.57 -16.02 -8.16
N GLN A 20 6.35 -15.50 -7.94
CA GLN A 20 5.12 -16.26 -8.19
C GLN A 20 4.08 -15.38 -8.87
N SER A 21 3.88 -15.61 -10.17
CA SER A 21 2.71 -15.10 -10.87
C SER A 21 1.48 -15.77 -10.27
N PHE A 22 0.63 -15.01 -9.58
CA PHE A 22 -0.75 -15.43 -9.45
C PHE A 22 -1.34 -15.39 -10.87
N ASP A 23 -1.68 -16.54 -11.44
CA ASP A 23 -2.30 -16.63 -12.77
C ASP A 23 -3.62 -15.81 -12.82
N LEU A 24 -4.20 -15.53 -11.65
CA LEU A 24 -5.39 -14.71 -11.44
C LEU A 24 -5.11 -13.20 -11.28
N ALA A 25 -3.86 -12.77 -11.05
CA ALA A 25 -3.56 -11.36 -10.75
C ALA A 25 -4.01 -10.38 -11.85
N PRO A 26 -3.79 -10.64 -13.16
CA PRO A 26 -4.25 -9.72 -14.19
C PRO A 26 -5.77 -9.53 -14.19
N HIS A 27 -6.53 -10.61 -13.99
CA HIS A 27 -8.00 -10.56 -13.94
C HIS A 27 -8.49 -9.81 -12.69
N VAL A 28 -7.90 -10.10 -11.52
CA VAL A 28 -8.23 -9.40 -10.28
C VAL A 28 -7.93 -7.91 -10.39
N ILE A 29 -6.76 -7.53 -10.93
CA ILE A 29 -6.39 -6.13 -11.12
C ILE A 29 -7.38 -5.42 -12.05
N ALA A 30 -7.80 -6.06 -13.15
CA ALA A 30 -8.79 -5.50 -14.07
C ALA A 30 -10.12 -5.22 -13.36
N VAL A 31 -10.66 -6.20 -12.63
CA VAL A 31 -11.91 -6.05 -11.87
C VAL A 31 -11.80 -4.92 -10.84
N LEU A 32 -10.70 -4.89 -10.06
CA LEU A 32 -10.50 -3.87 -9.02
C LEU A 32 -10.36 -2.45 -9.58
N ASN A 33 -9.83 -2.29 -10.79
CA ASN A 33 -9.71 -0.98 -11.43
C ASN A 33 -11.01 -0.51 -12.12
N GLU A 34 -11.91 -1.43 -12.48
CA GLU A 34 -13.17 -1.11 -13.18
C GLU A 34 -14.35 -0.86 -12.22
N ILE A 35 -14.30 -1.38 -11.00
CA ILE A 35 -15.35 -1.19 -10.00
C ILE A 35 -15.43 0.27 -9.52
N LYS A 36 -16.63 0.71 -9.15
CA LYS A 36 -16.86 2.06 -8.59
C LYS A 36 -16.56 2.14 -7.09
N THR A 37 -16.46 1.00 -6.41
CA THR A 37 -16.17 0.92 -4.97
C THR A 37 -14.70 1.27 -4.72
N PRO A 38 -14.39 2.14 -3.74
CA PRO A 38 -13.00 2.50 -3.44
C PRO A 38 -12.18 1.29 -3.00
N VAL A 39 -11.01 1.12 -3.64
CA VAL A 39 -10.05 0.07 -3.31
C VAL A 39 -8.95 0.65 -2.41
N HIS A 40 -8.71 0.00 -1.29
CA HIS A 40 -7.69 0.34 -0.31
C HIS A 40 -6.64 -0.76 -0.27
N SER A 41 -5.37 -0.41 -0.51
CA SER A 41 -4.27 -1.37 -0.50
C SER A 41 -3.67 -1.49 0.89
N VAL A 42 -3.35 -2.72 1.30
CA VAL A 42 -2.59 -2.99 2.53
C VAL A 42 -1.14 -3.24 2.15
N GLN A 43 -0.24 -2.49 2.78
CA GLN A 43 1.19 -2.46 2.57
C GLN A 43 1.65 -1.93 1.21
N CYS A 44 1.19 -2.51 0.10
CA CYS A 44 1.59 -2.17 -1.27
C CYS A 44 0.44 -2.47 -2.25
N PRO A 45 0.13 -1.60 -3.23
CA PRO A 45 -0.81 -1.95 -4.30
C PRO A 45 -0.34 -3.17 -5.10
N LEU A 46 -1.25 -4.09 -5.38
CA LEU A 46 -0.96 -5.27 -6.20
C LEU A 46 -0.45 -4.83 -7.59
N GLY A 47 0.67 -5.41 -8.02
CA GLY A 47 1.34 -5.07 -9.28
C GLY A 47 2.39 -3.96 -9.16
N ILE A 48 2.63 -3.42 -7.95
CA ILE A 48 3.71 -2.48 -7.68
C ILE A 48 4.88 -3.21 -7.02
N ASN A 49 6.09 -2.97 -7.54
CA ASN A 49 7.32 -3.42 -6.94
C ASN A 49 7.59 -2.62 -5.64
N PRO A 50 7.70 -3.28 -4.47
CA PRO A 50 7.84 -2.59 -3.19
C PRO A 50 9.16 -1.82 -3.03
N ASP A 51 10.19 -2.20 -3.79
CA ASP A 51 11.53 -1.61 -3.69
C ASP A 51 11.75 -0.49 -4.71
N SER A 52 11.37 -0.74 -5.96
CA SER A 52 11.62 0.22 -7.06
C SER A 52 10.46 1.19 -7.28
N GLY A 53 9.24 0.82 -6.87
CA GLY A 53 8.01 1.53 -7.23
C GLY A 53 7.54 1.27 -8.66
N ALA A 54 8.26 0.43 -9.43
CA ALA A 54 7.89 0.12 -10.79
C ALA A 54 6.65 -0.77 -10.84
N ARG A 55 5.78 -0.50 -11.82
CA ARG A 55 4.66 -1.37 -12.17
C ARG A 55 5.16 -2.65 -12.84
N ILE A 56 4.71 -3.81 -12.38
CA ILE A 56 4.99 -5.12 -12.95
C ILE A 56 3.75 -5.56 -13.75
N GLY A 57 3.69 -5.19 -15.03
CA GLY A 57 2.52 -5.46 -15.88
C GLY A 57 1.38 -4.47 -15.60
N ALA A 58 0.26 -4.94 -15.08
CA ALA A 58 -0.85 -4.11 -14.59
C ALA A 58 -0.70 -3.86 -13.08
N ALA A 59 -1.30 -2.78 -12.57
CA ALA A 59 -1.34 -2.53 -11.12
C ALA A 59 -2.71 -1.97 -10.71
N VAL A 60 -3.07 -2.24 -9.46
CA VAL A 60 -4.23 -1.63 -8.81
C VAL A 60 -3.97 -0.13 -8.60
N ILE A 61 -4.95 0.70 -8.96
CA ILE A 61 -4.97 2.12 -8.64
C ILE A 61 -5.77 2.28 -7.34
N ALA A 62 -5.07 2.43 -6.22
CA ALA A 62 -5.70 2.49 -4.91
C ALA A 62 -6.26 3.89 -4.62
N SER A 63 -7.43 3.94 -3.98
CA SER A 63 -7.96 5.16 -3.36
C SER A 63 -7.14 5.57 -2.14
N SER A 64 -6.61 4.58 -1.41
CA SER A 64 -5.60 4.79 -0.38
C SER A 64 -4.76 3.54 -0.14
N THR A 65 -3.58 3.71 0.43
CA THR A 65 -2.69 2.62 0.85
C THR A 65 -2.33 2.81 2.31
N ILE A 66 -2.32 1.74 3.10
CA ILE A 66 -1.82 1.75 4.47
C ILE A 66 -0.55 0.90 4.58
N SER A 67 0.59 1.54 4.84
CA SER A 67 1.84 0.86 5.19
C SER A 67 1.86 0.49 6.66
N LEU A 68 2.56 -0.58 7.00
CA LEU A 68 2.62 -1.19 8.31
C LEU A 68 4.05 -1.05 8.86
N GLY A 69 4.21 -0.36 9.99
CA GLY A 69 5.48 -0.14 10.67
C GLY A 69 6.40 0.88 9.99
N MET A 70 6.75 0.66 8.73
CA MET A 70 7.61 1.54 7.93
C MET A 70 7.15 1.54 6.46
N PRO A 71 7.11 2.70 5.78
CA PRO A 71 6.75 2.73 4.37
C PRO A 71 7.80 2.02 3.52
N LEU A 72 7.34 1.24 2.54
CA LEU A 72 8.21 0.59 1.58
C LEU A 72 8.86 1.63 0.67
N CYS A 73 10.16 1.49 0.41
CA CYS A 73 10.96 2.53 -0.24
C CYS A 73 10.53 2.80 -1.68
N GLY A 74 9.94 1.85 -2.40
CA GLY A 74 9.43 2.08 -3.76
C GLY A 74 8.17 2.96 -3.82
N LEU A 75 7.39 3.03 -2.74
CA LEU A 75 6.05 3.62 -2.78
C LEU A 75 6.03 5.13 -2.99
N HIS A 76 7.09 5.85 -2.58
CA HIS A 76 7.18 7.29 -2.88
C HIS A 76 7.23 7.57 -4.38
N ARG A 77 7.74 6.62 -5.20
CA ARG A 77 7.80 6.73 -6.67
C ARG A 77 6.51 6.27 -7.33
N ALA A 78 5.76 5.37 -6.69
CA ALA A 78 4.48 4.86 -7.15
C ALA A 78 3.28 5.71 -6.70
N HIS A 79 3.48 7.03 -6.52
CA HIS A 79 2.46 7.94 -5.97
C HIS A 79 1.13 7.92 -6.75
N ASP A 80 1.18 7.67 -8.06
CA ASP A 80 0.00 7.51 -8.93
C ASP A 80 -0.87 6.28 -8.60
N PHE A 81 -0.31 5.27 -7.91
CA PHE A 81 -0.99 4.01 -7.60
C PHE A 81 -1.37 3.87 -6.12
N VAL A 82 -0.72 4.61 -5.22
CA VAL A 82 -0.92 4.47 -3.78
C VAL A 82 -2.12 5.25 -3.24
N GLY A 83 -2.58 6.28 -3.96
CA GLY A 83 -3.65 7.18 -3.50
C GLY A 83 -3.24 7.93 -2.23
N ARG A 84 -4.19 8.16 -1.30
CA ARG A 84 -3.84 8.67 0.04
C ARG A 84 -2.98 7.64 0.78
N HIS A 85 -1.81 8.02 1.26
CA HIS A 85 -0.90 7.07 1.90
C HIS A 85 -0.92 7.25 3.42
N TYR A 86 -1.17 6.17 4.15
CA TYR A 86 -1.18 6.11 5.59
C TYR A 86 -0.06 5.20 6.10
N LEU A 87 0.42 5.45 7.31
CA LEU A 87 1.35 4.62 8.03
C LEU A 87 0.73 4.20 9.37
N CYS A 88 0.73 2.89 9.63
CA CYS A 88 0.15 2.26 10.80
C CYS A 88 1.24 1.77 11.76
N ASP A 89 1.07 2.06 13.04
CA ASP A 89 1.83 1.45 14.12
C ASP A 89 1.40 -0.01 14.28
N ILE A 90 2.38 -0.91 14.23
CA ILE A 90 2.21 -2.35 14.50
C ILE A 90 2.97 -2.78 15.75
N SER A 91 3.23 -1.82 16.65
CA SER A 91 3.93 -2.01 17.93
C SER A 91 5.40 -2.42 17.78
N ILE A 92 6.08 -1.91 16.75
CA ILE A 92 7.55 -2.05 16.63
C ILE A 92 8.21 -1.21 17.71
N THR A 93 9.11 -1.82 18.49
CA THR A 93 9.79 -1.11 19.58
C THR A 93 10.79 -0.08 19.05
N ARG A 94 11.05 0.97 19.84
CA ARG A 94 12.08 1.98 19.55
C ARG A 94 13.43 1.34 19.20
N ASP A 95 13.86 0.36 19.98
CA ASP A 95 15.16 -0.31 19.77
C ASP A 95 15.24 -1.05 18.44
N LEU A 96 14.11 -1.56 17.91
CA LEU A 96 14.07 -2.19 16.60
C LEU A 96 14.16 -1.16 15.47
N TYR A 97 13.46 -0.02 15.58
CA TYR A 97 13.61 1.07 14.61
C TYR A 97 15.03 1.63 14.60
N LEU A 98 15.65 1.82 15.77
CA LEU A 98 17.01 2.34 15.83
C LEU A 98 18.04 1.44 15.13
N LYS A 99 17.78 0.13 15.03
CA LYS A 99 18.61 -0.79 14.22
C LYS A 99 18.49 -0.56 12.72
N THR A 100 17.41 0.06 12.24
CA THR A 100 17.24 0.44 10.83
C THR A 100 17.78 1.84 10.52
N GLY A 101 18.34 2.54 11.52
CA GLY A 101 18.83 3.92 11.38
C GLY A 101 17.74 4.99 11.52
N GLU A 102 16.51 4.59 11.84
CA GLU A 102 15.35 5.48 11.92
C GLU A 102 14.73 5.46 13.33
N ASN A 103 13.98 6.49 13.69
CA ASN A 103 13.13 6.44 14.88
C ASN A 103 11.72 6.92 14.54
N LEU A 104 10.86 5.97 14.17
CA LEU A 104 9.48 6.27 13.77
C LEU A 104 8.51 6.33 14.96
N THR A 105 8.91 5.92 16.16
CA THR A 105 8.02 5.92 17.34
C THR A 105 7.34 7.26 17.64
N PRO A 106 7.98 8.44 17.47
CA PRO A 106 7.31 9.72 17.73
C PRO A 106 6.17 10.01 16.75
N LEU A 107 6.16 9.41 15.56
CA LEU A 107 5.10 9.60 14.57
C LEU A 107 3.74 9.07 15.06
N PHE A 108 3.73 8.11 15.97
CA PHE A 108 2.53 7.44 16.46
C PHE A 108 2.11 7.89 17.87
N ALA A 109 2.72 8.97 18.40
CA ALA A 109 2.51 9.39 19.79
C ALA A 109 1.04 9.74 20.11
N GLU A 110 0.31 10.29 19.14
CA GLU A 110 -1.08 10.72 19.31
C GLU A 110 -2.09 9.68 18.80
N GLN A 111 -1.76 8.97 17.72
CA GLN A 111 -2.65 8.01 17.06
C GLN A 111 -1.87 6.89 16.35
N PRO A 112 -2.43 5.68 16.28
CA PRO A 112 -1.74 4.53 15.68
C PRO A 112 -1.70 4.58 14.15
N VAL A 113 -2.38 5.54 13.51
CA VAL A 113 -2.37 5.70 12.05
C VAL A 113 -2.19 7.17 11.71
N ILE A 114 -1.18 7.49 10.91
CA ILE A 114 -0.94 8.84 10.39
C ILE A 114 -1.01 8.86 8.87
N GLN A 115 -1.36 10.00 8.29
CA GLN A 115 -1.21 10.21 6.85
C GLN A 115 0.22 10.68 6.54
N ILE A 116 0.83 10.08 5.51
CA ILE A 116 2.14 10.45 4.99
C ILE A 116 2.00 10.95 3.54
N PHE A 117 2.97 11.74 3.10
CA PHE A 117 2.96 12.40 1.81
C PHE A 117 4.23 12.05 1.03
N PRO A 118 4.16 11.93 -0.31
CA PRO A 118 5.34 11.74 -1.12
C PRO A 118 6.28 12.95 -0.97
N VAL A 119 7.59 12.70 -1.07
CA VAL A 119 8.59 13.75 -1.07
C VAL A 119 8.44 14.54 -2.37
N THR A 120 7.86 15.74 -2.31
CA THR A 120 7.95 16.71 -3.41
C THR A 120 9.36 17.25 -3.44
N SER A 121 10.13 16.91 -4.48
CA SER A 121 11.36 17.65 -4.79
C SER A 121 10.99 19.12 -5.05
N PRO A 122 11.73 20.09 -4.50
CA PRO A 122 11.58 21.51 -4.85
C PRO A 122 11.90 21.78 -6.33
#